data_AF-U6DJH4-F1
#
_entry.id   AF-U6DJH4-F1
#
_cell.length_a   1.000
_cell.length_b   1.000
_cell.length_c   1.000
_cell.angle_alpha   90.00
_cell.angle_beta   90.00
_cell.angle_gamma   90.00
#
_symmetry.space_group_name_H-M   'P 1'
#
loop_
_entity.id
_entity.type
_entity.pdbx_description
1 polymer ?
#
loop_
_entity_poly.entity_id
_entity_poly.type
_entity_poly.pdbx_seq_one_letter_code
_entity_poly.pdbx_strand_id
1 'polypeptide(L)'
;HHSGVYPIHTQLYEAWKSVWGIQVTSTEEYPHLRPARYRRGFIHNGIMVLPRQTCGLFTHTIFYNEYPGGSRELDRSIRGGELFLTVLLNPISIFMTHLSNYGNDRLGLYTFESLVRFLQCWTRLRLQTLPPVPLARKYFELFPQERSPLWQNPCDDKRHKDIWSKEKTCDRLPKFLIVGPQKTGTTAIHFFLSLHPAVTSSFPSPSTFEEIQFFNGPNYHKGIDW
;
A
#
# COMPACT_ATOMS: atom_id res chain seq x y z
N HIS A 1 10.20 6.96 5.20
CA HIS A 1 10.05 6.47 3.82
C HIS A 1 9.45 5.07 3.85
N HIS A 2 8.52 4.79 2.95
CA HIS A 2 7.74 3.53 2.86
C HIS A 2 8.25 2.58 1.76
N SER A 3 9.46 2.84 1.26
CA SER A 3 10.10 2.12 0.15
C SER A 3 10.20 0.63 0.43
N GLY A 4 9.97 -0.19 -0.59
CA GLY A 4 10.03 -1.65 -0.50
C GLY A 4 8.81 -2.34 0.13
N VAL A 5 7.94 -1.60 0.84
CA VAL A 5 6.63 -2.13 1.27
C VAL A 5 5.67 -2.21 0.08
N TYR A 6 5.54 -1.11 -0.66
CA TYR A 6 4.82 -1.04 -1.94
C TYR A 6 5.38 0.12 -2.79
N PRO A 7 5.81 -0.08 -4.04
CA PRO A 7 5.94 -1.37 -4.73
C PRO A 7 6.82 -2.36 -3.96
N ILE A 8 6.48 -3.65 -4.08
CA ILE A 8 7.12 -4.70 -3.28
C ILE A 8 8.58 -4.90 -3.68
N HIS A 9 9.41 -5.14 -2.68
CA HIS A 9 10.73 -5.70 -2.83
C HIS A 9 10.77 -7.08 -2.16
N THR A 10 10.76 -8.16 -2.94
CA THR A 10 10.58 -9.54 -2.45
C THR A 10 11.60 -9.93 -1.38
N GLN A 11 12.88 -9.62 -1.61
CA GLN A 11 13.98 -9.88 -0.66
C GLN A 11 13.75 -9.23 0.71
N LEU A 12 13.09 -8.07 0.75
CA LEU A 12 12.76 -7.38 2.00
C LEU A 12 11.71 -8.17 2.79
N TYR A 13 10.66 -8.66 2.13
CA TYR A 13 9.62 -9.49 2.76
C TYR A 13 10.17 -10.84 3.23
N GLU A 14 11.05 -11.46 2.45
CA GLU A 14 11.74 -12.68 2.83
C GLU A 14 12.59 -12.47 4.09
N ALA A 15 13.43 -11.43 4.12
CA ALA A 15 14.25 -11.10 5.29
C ALA A 15 13.40 -10.73 6.51
N TRP A 16 12.35 -9.92 6.34
CA TRP A 16 11.39 -9.59 7.41
C TRP A 16 10.78 -10.81 8.06
N LYS A 17 10.40 -11.80 7.25
CA LYS A 17 9.82 -13.05 7.75
C LYS A 17 10.86 -13.96 8.39
N SER A 18 12.00 -14.18 7.73
CA SER A 18 12.99 -15.18 8.15
C SER A 18 13.90 -14.71 9.29
N VAL A 19 14.28 -13.43 9.31
CA VAL A 19 15.23 -12.88 10.30
C VAL A 19 14.50 -12.32 11.52
N TRP A 20 13.43 -11.56 11.30
CA TRP A 20 12.75 -10.81 12.38
C TRP A 20 11.38 -11.37 12.74
N GLY A 21 10.84 -12.34 11.99
CA GLY A 21 9.51 -12.89 12.24
C GLY A 21 8.39 -11.86 12.12
N ILE A 22 8.57 -10.84 11.26
CA ILE A 22 7.57 -9.77 11.06
C ILE A 22 6.31 -10.37 10.42
N GLN A 23 5.16 -10.13 11.06
CA GLN A 23 3.85 -10.58 10.58
C GLN A 23 2.98 -9.44 10.06
N VAL A 24 3.32 -8.20 10.41
CA VAL A 24 2.54 -7.01 10.08
C VAL A 24 3.44 -5.83 9.78
N THR A 25 3.07 -5.04 8.77
CA THR A 25 3.65 -3.74 8.47
C THR A 25 2.56 -2.80 7.95
N SER A 26 2.93 -1.59 7.52
CA SER A 26 1.96 -0.62 6.99
C SER A 26 2.58 0.29 5.95
N THR A 27 1.75 0.81 5.04
CA THR A 27 2.17 1.76 4.02
C THR A 27 1.06 2.77 3.73
N GLU A 28 1.46 3.98 3.34
CA GLU A 28 0.55 4.98 2.78
C GLU A 28 0.52 4.94 1.24
N GLU A 29 1.39 4.14 0.61
CA GLU A 29 1.61 4.15 -0.84
C GLU A 29 0.64 3.25 -1.61
N TYR A 30 -0.09 2.36 -0.93
CA TYR A 30 -0.89 1.30 -1.56
C TYR A 30 -2.40 1.58 -1.52
N PRO A 31 -3.13 1.38 -2.63
CA PRO A 31 -2.60 1.11 -3.97
C PRO A 31 -1.91 2.33 -4.55
N HIS A 32 -2.35 3.55 -4.20
CA HIS A 32 -1.66 4.81 -4.47
C HIS A 32 -1.71 5.72 -3.24
N LEU A 33 -0.79 6.68 -3.15
CA LEU A 33 -0.80 7.68 -2.07
C LEU A 33 -2.10 8.50 -2.03
N ARG A 34 -2.62 8.88 -3.20
CA ARG A 34 -3.81 9.72 -3.34
C ARG A 34 -4.81 9.11 -4.32
N PRO A 35 -6.12 9.28 -4.07
CA PRO A 35 -6.72 9.86 -2.87
C PRO A 35 -6.67 8.87 -1.68
N ALA A 36 -6.55 9.39 -0.45
CA ALA A 36 -6.35 8.57 0.75
C ALA A 36 -7.50 7.56 1.01
N ARG A 37 -8.73 7.87 0.59
CA ARG A 37 -9.90 7.00 0.73
C ARG A 37 -9.84 5.68 -0.05
N TYR A 38 -8.94 5.56 -1.03
CA TYR A 38 -8.75 4.33 -1.80
C TYR A 38 -7.61 3.47 -1.25
N ARG A 39 -6.88 3.95 -0.23
CA ARG A 39 -5.87 3.14 0.45
C ARG A 39 -6.54 1.95 1.10
N ARG A 40 -5.91 0.79 0.99
CA ARG A 40 -6.47 -0.48 1.43
C ARG A 40 -5.37 -1.40 1.95
N GLY A 41 -5.73 -2.51 2.58
CA GLY A 41 -4.73 -3.49 3.04
C GLY A 41 -4.37 -4.50 1.94
N PHE A 42 -3.31 -5.27 2.17
CA PHE A 42 -3.05 -6.51 1.43
C PHE A 42 -2.20 -7.47 2.24
N ILE A 43 -2.14 -8.74 1.82
CA ILE A 43 -1.25 -9.75 2.38
C ILE A 43 -0.27 -10.21 1.31
N HIS A 44 1.02 -10.14 1.60
CA HIS A 44 2.07 -10.68 0.73
C HIS A 44 3.10 -11.46 1.54
N ASN A 45 3.47 -12.65 1.05
CA ASN A 45 4.36 -13.60 1.73
C ASN A 45 3.95 -13.90 3.21
N GLY A 46 2.65 -13.82 3.52
CA GLY A 46 2.13 -14.01 4.87
C GLY A 46 2.28 -12.79 5.81
N ILE A 47 2.81 -11.66 5.31
CA ILE A 47 2.87 -10.40 6.05
C ILE A 47 1.63 -9.57 5.72
N MET A 48 0.90 -9.17 6.76
CA MET A 48 -0.27 -8.29 6.68
C MET A 48 0.17 -6.83 6.56
N VAL A 49 -0.16 -6.18 5.45
CA VAL A 49 0.16 -4.77 5.20
C VAL A 49 -1.09 -3.93 5.39
N LEU A 50 -1.06 -3.02 6.35
CA LEU A 50 -2.19 -2.16 6.67
C LEU A 50 -2.11 -0.79 5.99
N PRO A 51 -3.26 -0.20 5.59
CA PRO A 51 -3.29 1.13 5.01
C PRO A 51 -3.07 2.19 6.08
N ARG A 52 -2.00 2.95 5.94
CA ARG A 52 -1.66 4.05 6.83
C ARG A 52 -2.33 5.35 6.35
N GLN A 53 -2.90 6.10 7.28
CA GLN A 53 -3.49 7.41 7.07
C GLN A 53 -2.47 8.52 7.43
N THR A 54 -2.60 9.64 6.74
CA THR A 54 -1.85 10.87 7.03
C THR A 54 -2.59 11.69 8.08
N CYS A 55 -1.86 12.38 8.95
CA CYS A 55 -2.45 13.25 9.97
C CYS A 55 -2.07 14.74 9.81
N GLY A 56 -1.49 15.11 8.67
CA GLY A 56 -1.02 16.48 8.41
C GLY A 56 0.27 16.87 9.14
N LEU A 57 0.81 16.02 10.01
CA LEU A 57 2.09 16.26 10.68
C LEU A 57 3.26 15.75 9.83
N PHE A 58 4.12 16.66 9.38
CA PHE A 58 5.32 16.34 8.63
C PHE A 58 6.55 16.26 9.55
N THR A 59 7.61 15.62 9.06
CA THR A 59 8.89 15.47 9.80
C THR A 59 9.52 16.79 10.21
N HIS A 60 9.38 17.82 9.36
CA HIS A 60 9.98 19.15 9.54
C HIS A 60 9.07 20.12 10.29
N THR A 61 7.79 19.79 10.50
CA THR A 61 6.85 20.63 11.23
C THR A 61 6.96 20.32 12.71
N ILE A 62 7.68 21.17 13.44
CA ILE A 62 7.99 20.98 14.87
C ILE A 62 7.41 22.07 15.77
N PHE A 63 7.16 23.27 15.22
CA PHE A 63 6.53 24.38 15.92
C PHE A 63 5.11 24.63 15.39
N TYR A 64 4.22 25.03 16.29
CA TYR A 64 2.79 25.18 16.00
C TYR A 64 2.50 26.28 14.99
N ASN A 65 3.22 27.39 15.10
CA ASN A 65 3.15 28.55 14.21
C ASN A 65 3.78 28.29 12.82
N GLU A 66 4.59 27.24 12.67
CA GLU A 66 5.22 26.85 11.41
C GLU A 66 4.45 25.76 10.66
N TYR A 67 3.28 25.36 11.17
CA TYR A 67 2.42 24.40 10.48
C TYR A 67 2.07 24.91 9.06
N PRO A 68 2.15 24.08 8.01
CA PRO A 68 1.81 24.50 6.65
C PRO A 68 0.38 25.05 6.56
N GLY A 69 0.22 26.30 6.12
CA GLY A 69 -1.09 27.00 6.13
C GLY A 69 -1.42 27.68 7.46
N GLY A 70 -0.52 27.64 8.45
CA GLY A 70 -0.64 28.23 9.77
C GLY A 70 -1.30 27.31 10.80
N SER A 71 -1.10 27.62 12.07
CA SER A 71 -1.65 26.89 13.22
C SER A 71 -3.16 26.63 13.13
N ARG A 72 -3.92 27.61 12.63
CA ARG A 72 -5.38 27.48 12.44
C ARG A 72 -5.77 26.37 11.49
N GLU A 73 -4.91 26.00 10.54
CA GLU A 73 -5.18 24.92 9.59
C GLU A 73 -5.11 23.55 10.29
N LEU A 74 -4.15 23.38 11.20
CA LEU A 74 -4.08 22.19 12.05
C LEU A 74 -5.34 22.07 12.92
N ASP A 75 -5.74 23.16 13.57
CA ASP A 75 -6.97 23.19 14.38
C ASP A 75 -8.23 22.85 13.58
N ARG A 76 -8.34 23.37 12.35
CA ARG A 76 -9.46 23.06 11.44
C ARG A 76 -9.45 21.59 11.05
N SER A 77 -8.29 21.02 10.74
CA SER A 77 -8.18 19.60 10.41
C SER A 77 -8.65 18.70 11.56
N ILE A 78 -8.30 19.07 12.80
CA ILE A 78 -8.71 18.36 14.02
C ILE A 78 -10.21 18.53 14.31
N ARG A 79 -10.73 19.75 14.22
CA ARG A 79 -12.09 20.12 14.67
C ARG A 79 -13.08 20.12 13.52
N GLY A 80 -13.38 18.93 13.01
CA GLY A 80 -14.37 18.73 11.95
C GLY A 80 -13.81 18.71 10.52
N GLY A 81 -12.51 18.94 10.35
CA GLY A 81 -11.82 18.90 9.06
C GLY A 81 -11.29 17.51 8.67
N GLU A 82 -10.21 17.49 7.90
CA GLU A 82 -9.69 16.27 7.23
C GLU A 82 -9.34 15.15 8.23
N LEU A 83 -8.63 15.45 9.32
CA LEU A 83 -8.23 14.43 10.30
C LEU A 83 -9.46 13.84 11.02
N PHE A 84 -10.42 14.68 11.38
CA PHE A 84 -11.70 14.23 11.94
C PHE A 84 -12.46 13.34 10.95
N LEU A 85 -12.61 13.78 9.70
CA LEU A 85 -13.29 13.00 8.66
C LEU A 85 -12.59 11.68 8.39
N THR A 86 -11.26 11.65 8.48
CA THR A 86 -10.48 10.42 8.35
C THR A 86 -10.85 9.41 9.42
N VAL A 87 -10.95 9.81 10.69
CA VAL A 87 -11.41 8.91 11.78
C VAL A 87 -12.87 8.50 11.60
N LEU A 88 -13.73 9.42 11.16
CA LEU A 88 -15.16 9.17 10.98
C LEU A 88 -15.43 8.16 9.85
N LEU A 89 -14.68 8.24 8.75
CA LEU A 89 -14.91 7.44 7.54
C LEU A 89 -14.13 6.12 7.52
N ASN A 90 -13.17 5.92 8.44
CA ASN A 90 -12.36 4.70 8.50
C ASN A 90 -12.60 3.95 9.82
N PRO A 91 -13.14 2.71 9.78
CA PRO A 91 -13.38 1.93 11.00
C PRO A 91 -12.07 1.52 11.70
N ILE A 92 -10.96 1.48 10.96
CA ILE A 92 -9.61 1.30 11.50
C ILE A 92 -8.75 2.45 11.00
N SER A 93 -8.12 3.15 11.93
CA SER A 93 -7.23 4.28 11.66
C SER A 93 -5.83 4.02 12.22
N ILE A 94 -4.81 4.22 11.38
CA ILE A 94 -3.40 3.99 11.61
C ILE A 94 -2.66 5.23 11.14
N PHE A 95 -2.29 6.10 12.07
CA PHE A 95 -1.66 7.37 11.71
C PHE A 95 -0.14 7.29 11.74
N MET A 96 0.50 8.00 10.81
CA MET A 96 1.94 8.27 10.89
C MET A 96 2.21 9.50 11.75
N THR A 97 3.18 9.38 12.66
CA THR A 97 3.85 10.52 13.29
C THR A 97 5.35 10.26 13.31
N HIS A 98 6.15 11.28 13.54
CA HIS A 98 7.60 11.19 13.64
C HIS A 98 8.09 11.60 15.03
N LEU A 99 9.30 11.15 15.39
CA LEU A 99 9.94 11.51 16.67
C LEU A 99 9.94 13.02 16.91
N SER A 100 10.24 13.81 15.88
CA SER A 100 10.25 15.28 15.95
C SER A 100 8.90 15.88 16.33
N ASN A 101 7.77 15.23 16.01
CA ASN A 101 6.44 15.72 16.38
C ASN A 101 6.15 15.58 17.89
N TYR A 102 6.97 14.85 18.64
CA TYR A 102 6.85 14.73 20.10
C TYR A 102 7.90 15.57 20.85
N GLY A 103 8.80 16.26 20.14
CA GLY A 103 9.70 17.27 20.69
C GLY A 103 9.03 18.66 20.74
N ASN A 104 9.79 19.71 21.09
CA ASN A 104 9.39 21.13 21.08
C ASN A 104 7.92 21.38 21.51
N ASP A 105 7.07 21.85 20.58
CA ASP A 105 5.64 22.16 20.83
C ASP A 105 4.75 20.92 20.93
N ARG A 106 5.33 19.72 20.79
CA ARG A 106 4.68 18.41 20.96
C ARG A 106 3.43 18.25 20.10
N LEU A 107 3.51 18.66 18.84
CA LEU A 107 2.38 18.67 17.90
C LEU A 107 1.66 17.32 17.77
N GLY A 108 2.37 16.21 17.92
CA GLY A 108 1.77 14.87 17.95
C GLY A 108 0.78 14.72 19.10
N LEU A 109 1.19 15.10 20.32
CA LEU A 109 0.32 15.06 21.50
C LEU A 109 -0.84 16.05 21.36
N TYR A 110 -0.54 17.30 20.99
CA TYR A 110 -1.56 18.33 20.79
C TYR A 110 -2.65 17.88 19.81
N THR A 111 -2.24 17.33 18.66
CA THR A 111 -3.13 16.89 17.58
C THR A 111 -4.05 15.78 18.04
N PHE A 112 -3.50 14.68 18.56
CA PHE A 112 -4.30 13.51 18.90
C PHE A 112 -5.10 13.67 20.18
N GLU A 113 -4.59 14.41 21.19
CA GLU A 113 -5.37 14.71 22.39
C GLU A 113 -6.57 15.61 22.05
N SER A 114 -6.34 16.66 21.24
CA SER A 114 -7.42 17.55 20.79
C SER A 114 -8.44 16.81 19.92
N LEU A 115 -7.98 15.92 19.04
CA LEU A 115 -8.86 15.09 18.21
C LEU A 115 -9.72 14.15 19.04
N VAL A 116 -9.12 13.43 19.99
CA VAL A 116 -9.86 12.50 20.86
C VAL A 116 -10.88 13.25 21.70
N ARG A 117 -10.50 14.41 22.29
CA ARG A 117 -11.45 15.27 23.02
C ARG A 117 -12.59 15.74 22.14
N PHE A 118 -12.30 16.20 20.91
CA PHE A 118 -13.32 16.63 19.97
C PHE A 118 -14.28 15.49 19.60
N LEU A 119 -13.76 14.29 19.30
CA LEU A 119 -14.55 13.11 19.00
C LEU A 119 -15.47 12.73 20.17
N GLN A 120 -14.97 12.75 21.41
CA GLN A 120 -15.75 12.43 22.61
C GLN A 120 -16.85 13.47 22.88
N CYS A 121 -16.58 14.75 22.63
CA CYS A 121 -17.56 15.82 22.85
C CYS A 121 -18.68 15.82 21.80
N TRP A 122 -18.35 15.58 20.53
CA TRP A 122 -19.26 15.81 19.40
C TRP A 122 -19.81 14.54 18.76
N THR A 123 -19.32 13.36 19.16
CA THR A 123 -19.77 12.08 18.62
C THR A 123 -19.98 11.06 19.73
N ARG A 124 -20.61 9.93 19.40
CA ARG A 124 -20.73 8.77 20.30
C ARG A 124 -19.76 7.65 19.94
N LEU A 125 -18.70 7.96 19.19
CA LEU A 125 -17.72 6.97 18.77
C LEU A 125 -16.96 6.41 19.97
N ARG A 126 -16.81 5.09 20.01
CA ARG A 126 -16.00 4.40 21.01
C ARG A 126 -14.66 4.05 20.39
N LEU A 127 -13.61 4.76 20.79
CA LEU A 127 -12.26 4.51 20.33
C LEU A 127 -11.66 3.34 21.10
N GLN A 128 -11.04 2.42 20.36
CA GLN A 128 -10.30 1.28 20.90
C GLN A 128 -8.94 1.22 20.23
N THR A 129 -7.93 0.79 20.97
CA THR A 129 -6.58 0.56 20.45
C THR A 129 -6.26 -0.91 20.54
N LEU A 130 -5.61 -1.42 19.50
CA LEU A 130 -5.11 -2.79 19.45
C LEU A 130 -3.62 -2.76 19.10
N PRO A 131 -2.81 -3.69 19.64
CA PRO A 131 -1.45 -3.88 19.17
C PRO A 131 -1.42 -4.25 17.67
N PRO A 132 -0.29 -4.08 16.97
CA PRO A 132 -0.22 -4.20 15.52
C PRO A 132 -0.76 -5.51 14.94
N VAL A 133 -0.40 -6.66 15.51
CA VAL A 133 -0.83 -7.98 14.99
C VAL A 133 -2.34 -8.22 15.20
N PRO A 134 -2.91 -8.05 16.41
CA PRO A 134 -4.36 -8.08 16.60
C PRO A 134 -5.11 -7.08 15.72
N LEU A 135 -4.60 -5.85 15.56
CA LEU A 135 -5.20 -4.84 14.70
C LEU A 135 -5.26 -5.30 13.24
N ALA A 136 -4.19 -5.93 12.76
CA ALA A 136 -4.14 -6.44 11.39
C ALA A 136 -5.12 -7.58 11.16
N ARG A 137 -5.22 -8.52 12.10
CA ARG A 137 -6.23 -9.59 12.05
C ARG A 137 -7.63 -8.98 12.00
N LYS A 138 -7.91 -8.02 12.86
CA LYS A 138 -9.20 -7.31 12.88
C LYS A 138 -9.49 -6.60 11.56
N TYR A 139 -8.48 -6.00 10.93
CA TYR A 139 -8.60 -5.37 9.62
C TYR A 139 -9.05 -6.37 8.55
N PHE A 140 -8.36 -7.51 8.41
CA PHE A 140 -8.69 -8.51 7.40
C PHE A 140 -9.88 -9.42 7.76
N GLU A 141 -10.42 -9.31 8.98
CA GLU A 141 -11.76 -9.79 9.34
C GLU A 141 -12.84 -8.86 8.78
N LEU A 142 -12.65 -7.54 8.86
CA LEU A 142 -13.60 -6.54 8.34
C LEU A 142 -13.54 -6.40 6.81
N PHE A 143 -12.36 -6.57 6.22
CA PHE A 143 -12.10 -6.39 4.79
C PHE A 143 -11.50 -7.66 4.15
N PRO A 144 -12.23 -8.79 4.11
CA PRO A 144 -11.71 -10.05 3.58
C PRO A 144 -11.32 -9.97 2.09
N GLN A 145 -12.00 -9.12 1.31
CA GLN A 145 -11.73 -8.88 -0.11
C GLN A 145 -10.37 -8.22 -0.37
N GLU A 146 -9.77 -7.59 0.64
CA GLU A 146 -8.50 -6.88 0.50
C GLU A 146 -7.29 -7.75 0.80
N ARG A 147 -7.47 -9.02 1.18
CA ARG A 147 -6.34 -9.92 1.45
C ARG A 147 -5.46 -10.10 0.22
N SER A 148 -6.07 -10.20 -0.96
CA SER A 148 -5.34 -10.32 -2.22
C SER A 148 -4.79 -8.95 -2.64
N PRO A 149 -3.48 -8.85 -2.90
CA PRO A 149 -2.88 -7.62 -3.39
C PRO A 149 -3.47 -7.24 -4.76
N LEU A 150 -3.38 -5.96 -5.10
CA LEU A 150 -3.73 -5.43 -6.41
C LEU A 150 -2.44 -4.88 -6.99
N TRP A 151 -1.82 -5.64 -7.87
CA TRP A 151 -0.60 -5.21 -8.52
C TRP A 151 -0.89 -4.11 -9.53
N GLN A 152 -0.29 -2.94 -9.29
CA GLN A 152 -0.29 -1.85 -10.24
C GLN A 152 1.06 -1.75 -10.90
N ASN A 153 1.08 -1.18 -12.10
CA ASN A 153 2.31 -0.85 -12.79
C ASN A 153 3.02 0.31 -12.07
N PRO A 154 4.19 0.08 -11.44
CA PRO A 154 4.92 1.14 -10.73
C PRO A 154 5.35 2.30 -11.63
N CYS A 155 5.35 2.10 -12.95
CA CYS A 155 5.74 3.11 -13.91
C CYS A 155 4.66 4.15 -14.21
N ASP A 156 3.39 3.83 -13.92
CA ASP A 156 2.26 4.74 -14.13
C ASP A 156 2.09 5.72 -12.96
N ASP A 157 2.74 5.45 -11.82
CA ASP A 157 2.77 6.33 -10.65
C ASP A 157 4.19 6.86 -10.43
N LYS A 158 4.37 8.18 -10.58
CA LYS A 158 5.65 8.86 -10.39
C LYS A 158 6.29 8.55 -9.03
N ARG A 159 5.50 8.54 -7.95
CA ARG A 159 6.01 8.31 -6.60
C ARG A 159 6.41 6.86 -6.41
N HIS A 160 5.64 5.91 -6.93
CA HIS A 160 6.03 4.50 -6.91
C HIS A 160 7.33 4.28 -7.68
N LYS A 161 7.47 4.88 -8.86
CA LYS A 161 8.70 4.84 -9.65
C LYS A 161 9.90 5.41 -8.90
N ASP A 162 9.73 6.53 -8.21
CA ASP A 162 10.79 7.20 -7.44
C ASP A 162 11.32 6.36 -6.27
N ILE A 163 10.46 5.50 -5.69
CA ILE A 163 10.83 4.59 -4.58
C ILE A 163 11.06 3.14 -5.03
N TRP A 164 10.96 2.86 -6.33
CA TRP A 164 11.20 1.53 -6.90
C TRP A 164 12.71 1.27 -7.02
N SER A 165 13.10 0.00 -7.12
CA SER A 165 14.53 -0.34 -7.30
C SER A 165 15.04 0.22 -8.62
N LYS A 166 16.22 0.85 -8.59
CA LYS A 166 16.89 1.43 -9.77
C LYS A 166 17.25 0.38 -10.83
N GLU A 167 17.35 -0.88 -10.44
CA GLU A 167 17.66 -2.01 -11.34
C GLU A 167 16.43 -2.45 -12.14
N LYS A 168 15.23 -2.02 -11.75
CA LYS A 168 13.98 -2.37 -12.41
C LYS A 168 13.63 -1.36 -13.49
N THR A 169 13.14 -1.86 -14.61
CA THR A 169 12.77 -1.06 -15.78
C THR A 169 11.31 -1.28 -16.16
N CYS A 170 10.71 -0.24 -16.75
CA CYS A 170 9.31 -0.27 -17.19
C CYS A 170 9.09 -1.15 -18.43
N ASP A 171 10.16 -1.49 -19.14
CA ASP A 171 10.09 -2.27 -20.39
C ASP A 171 9.95 -3.78 -20.16
N ARG A 172 9.98 -4.25 -18.90
CA ARG A 172 9.87 -5.67 -18.56
C ARG A 172 8.44 -6.22 -18.51
N LEU A 173 7.43 -5.34 -18.50
CA LEU A 173 6.03 -5.78 -18.47
C LEU A 173 5.52 -6.10 -19.88
N PRO A 174 4.64 -7.11 -20.04
CA PRO A 174 4.09 -7.46 -21.34
C PRO A 174 3.24 -6.32 -21.91
N LYS A 175 3.48 -5.96 -23.17
CA LYS A 175 2.69 -4.95 -23.90
C LYS A 175 1.43 -5.52 -24.57
N PHE A 176 1.34 -6.84 -24.64
CA PHE A 176 0.28 -7.59 -25.29
C PHE A 176 0.05 -8.91 -24.54
N LEU A 177 -1.21 -9.34 -24.45
CA LEU A 177 -1.61 -10.57 -23.78
C LEU A 177 -2.52 -11.38 -24.72
N ILE A 178 -2.22 -12.67 -24.88
CA ILE A 178 -3.12 -13.63 -25.51
C ILE A 178 -3.95 -14.26 -24.40
N VAL A 179 -5.26 -13.98 -24.40
CA VAL A 179 -6.20 -14.54 -23.43
C VAL A 179 -7.32 -15.26 -24.19
N GLY A 180 -7.61 -16.49 -23.79
CA GLY A 180 -8.66 -17.28 -24.40
C GLY A 180 -8.87 -18.60 -23.65
N PRO A 181 -10.01 -19.27 -23.87
CA PRO A 181 -10.22 -20.61 -23.34
C PRO A 181 -9.26 -21.61 -24.00
N GLN A 182 -9.09 -22.77 -23.38
CA GLN A 182 -8.27 -23.83 -23.95
C GLN A 182 -8.86 -24.32 -25.28
N LYS A 183 -7.98 -24.84 -26.16
CA LYS A 183 -8.33 -25.46 -27.45
C LYS A 183 -8.91 -24.51 -28.50
N THR A 184 -8.68 -23.21 -28.39
CA THR A 184 -9.05 -22.22 -29.44
C THR A 184 -7.87 -21.73 -30.28
N GLY A 185 -6.78 -22.50 -30.34
CA GLY A 185 -5.62 -22.17 -31.18
C GLY A 185 -4.70 -21.09 -30.62
N THR A 186 -4.76 -20.78 -29.33
CA THR A 186 -3.87 -19.79 -28.67
C THR A 186 -2.40 -20.12 -28.84
N THR A 187 -2.01 -21.39 -28.75
CA THR A 187 -0.62 -21.85 -29.01
C THR A 187 -0.17 -21.57 -30.44
N ALA A 188 -1.06 -21.74 -31.43
CA ALA A 188 -0.73 -21.44 -32.83
C ALA A 188 -0.53 -19.93 -33.03
N ILE A 189 -1.40 -19.10 -32.45
CA ILE A 189 -1.25 -17.64 -32.48
C ILE A 189 0.06 -17.21 -31.81
N HIS A 190 0.35 -17.75 -30.62
CA HIS A 190 1.60 -17.50 -29.91
C HIS A 190 2.82 -17.86 -30.77
N PHE A 191 2.81 -19.03 -31.40
CA PHE A 191 3.87 -19.49 -32.29
C PHE A 191 4.07 -18.54 -33.48
N PHE A 192 3.01 -18.22 -34.23
CA PHE A 192 3.13 -17.33 -35.39
C PHE A 192 3.60 -15.91 -35.01
N LEU A 193 3.15 -15.38 -33.88
CA LEU A 193 3.62 -14.09 -33.39
C LEU A 193 5.10 -14.13 -32.99
N SER A 194 5.57 -15.22 -32.40
CA SER A 194 6.98 -15.39 -32.01
C SER A 194 7.95 -15.44 -33.21
N LEU A 195 7.44 -15.72 -34.42
CA LEU A 195 8.23 -15.67 -35.65
C LEU A 195 8.46 -14.23 -36.15
N HIS A 196 7.68 -13.25 -35.68
CA HIS A 196 7.80 -11.87 -36.13
C HIS A 196 8.96 -11.16 -35.40
N PRO A 197 9.92 -10.53 -36.10
CA PRO A 197 11.14 -9.99 -35.48
C PRO A 197 10.90 -8.85 -34.47
N ALA A 198 9.76 -8.17 -34.56
CA ALA A 198 9.37 -7.11 -33.61
C ALA A 198 8.64 -7.63 -32.34
N VAL A 199 8.41 -8.94 -32.24
CA VAL A 199 7.68 -9.55 -31.13
C VAL A 199 8.62 -10.48 -30.38
N THR A 200 8.67 -10.33 -29.06
CA THR A 200 9.41 -11.23 -28.17
C THR A 200 8.40 -11.88 -27.23
N SER A 201 8.38 -13.21 -27.21
CA SER A 201 7.56 -13.98 -26.27
C SER A 201 8.24 -14.11 -24.91
N SER A 202 7.47 -14.55 -23.91
CA SER A 202 8.00 -14.93 -22.60
C SER A 202 8.87 -16.19 -22.70
N PHE A 203 9.77 -16.36 -21.74
CA PHE A 203 10.50 -17.62 -21.59
C PHE A 203 9.55 -18.75 -21.20
N PRO A 204 9.76 -19.97 -21.73
CA PRO A 204 8.90 -21.10 -21.39
C PRO A 204 9.09 -21.52 -19.94
N SER A 205 7.98 -21.80 -19.27
CA SER A 205 7.93 -22.39 -17.94
C SER A 205 8.13 -23.91 -18.03
N PRO A 206 8.93 -24.53 -17.15
CA PRO A 206 9.07 -25.99 -17.08
C PRO A 206 7.76 -26.73 -16.77
N SER A 207 6.77 -26.03 -16.21
CA SER A 207 5.50 -26.62 -15.75
C SER A 207 4.31 -26.29 -16.64
N THR A 208 4.33 -25.12 -17.29
CA THR A 208 3.20 -24.58 -18.06
C THR A 208 3.60 -24.22 -19.50
N PHE A 209 4.81 -24.60 -19.92
CA PHE A 209 5.33 -24.39 -21.28
C PHE A 209 5.26 -22.91 -21.68
N GLU A 210 4.58 -22.56 -22.76
CA GLU A 210 4.43 -21.16 -23.21
C GLU A 210 3.54 -20.30 -22.30
N GLU A 211 2.71 -20.91 -21.45
CA GLU A 211 1.74 -20.18 -20.65
C GLU A 211 2.37 -19.66 -19.35
N ILE A 212 2.22 -18.37 -19.07
CA ILE A 212 2.68 -17.74 -17.82
C ILE A 212 1.73 -18.06 -16.65
N GLN A 213 0.42 -18.10 -16.90
CA GLN A 213 -0.61 -18.36 -15.87
C GLN A 213 -0.45 -17.47 -14.62
N PHE A 214 -0.15 -16.17 -14.82
CA PHE A 214 0.02 -15.24 -13.70
C PHE A 214 -1.30 -14.89 -13.03
N PHE A 215 -2.29 -14.42 -13.80
CA PHE A 215 -3.55 -13.87 -13.28
C PHE A 215 -4.60 -14.92 -12.84
N ASN A 216 -4.44 -16.18 -13.23
CA ASN A 216 -5.46 -17.22 -13.05
C ASN A 216 -5.17 -18.18 -11.88
N GLY A 217 -4.17 -17.90 -11.05
CA GLY A 217 -3.73 -18.87 -10.04
C GLY A 217 -2.79 -18.32 -8.98
N PRO A 218 -2.06 -19.21 -8.28
CA PRO A 218 -1.22 -18.84 -7.14
C PRO A 218 -0.01 -17.98 -7.53
N ASN A 219 0.38 -17.97 -8.82
CA ASN A 219 1.46 -17.13 -9.34
C ASN A 219 1.19 -15.65 -9.12
N TYR A 220 -0.09 -15.22 -9.14
CA TYR A 220 -0.46 -13.85 -8.84
C TYR A 220 0.07 -13.39 -7.47
N HIS A 221 0.03 -14.27 -6.46
CA HIS A 221 0.47 -13.91 -5.11
C HIS A 221 1.99 -13.80 -4.94
N LYS A 222 2.76 -14.26 -5.94
CA LYS A 222 4.23 -14.17 -5.94
C LYS A 222 4.75 -12.77 -6.26
N GLY A 223 3.89 -11.88 -6.79
CA GLY A 223 4.22 -10.49 -7.07
C GLY A 223 4.64 -10.25 -8.53
N ILE A 224 4.82 -8.98 -8.88
CA ILE A 224 5.09 -8.54 -10.26
C ILE A 224 6.45 -9.03 -10.79
N ASP A 225 7.39 -9.31 -9.90
CA ASP A 225 8.75 -9.77 -10.27
C ASP A 225 8.86 -11.30 -10.40
N TRP A 226 7.76 -12.04 -10.31
CA TRP A 226 7.75 -13.50 -10.48
C TRP A 226 8.19 -13.91 -11.88
#